data_AF-A0AAQ3KBH3-F1
#
_entry.id   AF-A0AAQ3KBH3-F1
#
_cell.length_a   1.000
_cell.length_b   1.000
_cell.length_c   1.000
_cell.angle_alpha   90.00
_cell.angle_beta   90.00
_cell.angle_gamma   90.00
#
_symmetry.space_group_name_H-M   'P 1'
#
loop_
_entity.id
_entity.type
_entity.pdbx_description
1 polymer ?
#
loop_
_entity_poly.entity_id
_entity_poly.type
_entity_poly.pdbx_seq_one_letter_code
_entity_poly.pdbx_strand_id
1 'polypeptide(L)'
;MSSLEFHSAEFCAMTARSLVKLVHSRLLLVLEDVTVSGGGTPIDLQDVLLLLTFDNVCMIAFGIDLGCLHLGLLEIPFAKAFEDATEATIICFITPTAIWRALRYFDLSSES
;
A
#
# COMPACT_ATOMS: atom_id res chain seq x y z
N MET A 1 -23.01 8.83 -2.17
CA MET A 1 -23.66 7.51 -2.10
C MET A 1 -22.65 6.40 -1.78
N SER A 2 -21.37 6.52 -2.17
CA SER A 2 -20.29 5.57 -1.87
C SER A 2 -19.89 5.46 -0.38
N SER A 3 -19.99 6.52 0.41
CA SER A 3 -19.52 6.50 1.82
C SER A 3 -20.30 5.53 2.73
N LEU A 4 -21.57 5.23 2.45
CA LEU A 4 -22.35 4.27 3.24
C LEU A 4 -21.95 2.80 2.98
N GLU A 5 -21.50 2.49 1.76
CA GLU A 5 -21.12 1.13 1.38
C GLU A 5 -19.83 0.67 2.09
N PHE A 6 -18.85 1.57 2.21
CA PHE A 6 -17.59 1.31 2.91
C PHE A 6 -17.72 1.19 4.44
N HIS A 7 -18.82 1.67 5.03
CA HIS A 7 -19.08 1.53 6.47
C HIS A 7 -20.14 0.48 6.79
N SER A 8 -20.56 -0.31 5.80
CA SER A 8 -21.51 -1.40 6.03
C SER A 8 -20.90 -2.49 6.92
N ALA A 9 -21.74 -3.13 7.74
CA ALA A 9 -21.32 -4.27 8.56
C ALA A 9 -20.73 -5.40 7.71
N GLU A 10 -21.23 -5.58 6.48
CA GLU A 10 -20.72 -6.55 5.52
C GLU A 10 -19.30 -6.21 5.06
N PHE A 11 -19.04 -4.95 4.70
CA PHE A 11 -17.71 -4.49 4.34
C PHE A 11 -16.72 -4.68 5.50
N CYS A 12 -17.07 -4.25 6.71
CA CYS A 12 -16.25 -4.47 7.91
C CYS A 12 -15.97 -5.96 8.15
N ALA A 13 -16.96 -6.83 7.95
CA ALA A 13 -16.79 -8.28 8.08
C ALA A 13 -15.91 -8.88 6.97
N MET A 14 -15.96 -8.34 5.75
CA MET A 14 -15.05 -8.72 4.67
C MET A 14 -13.61 -8.30 4.98
N THR A 15 -13.42 -7.05 5.41
CA THR A 15 -12.12 -6.52 5.82
C THR A 15 -11.52 -7.35 6.95
N ALA A 16 -12.29 -7.63 8.01
CA ALA A 16 -11.84 -8.45 9.13
C ALA A 16 -11.46 -9.87 8.69
N ARG A 17 -12.25 -10.51 7.81
CA ARG A 17 -11.93 -11.84 7.29
C ARG A 17 -10.65 -11.85 6.45
N SER A 18 -10.46 -10.85 5.58
CA SER A 18 -9.25 -10.69 4.79
C SER A 18 -8.03 -10.48 5.69
N LEU A 19 -8.13 -9.60 6.70
CA LEU A 19 -7.05 -9.35 7.66
C LEU A 19 -6.66 -10.60 8.44
N VAL A 20 -7.63 -11.35 8.98
CA VAL A 20 -7.35 -12.60 9.70
C VAL A 20 -6.59 -13.58 8.80
N LYS A 21 -7.00 -13.72 7.54
CA LYS A 21 -6.30 -14.58 6.58
C LYS A 21 -4.85 -14.11 6.35
N LEU A 22 -4.62 -12.83 6.14
CA LEU A 22 -3.29 -12.27 5.91
C LEU A 22 -2.38 -12.42 7.13
N VAL A 23 -2.91 -12.16 8.34
CA VAL A 23 -2.15 -12.34 9.59
C VAL A 23 -1.69 -13.78 9.74
N HIS A 24 -2.59 -14.75 9.59
CA HIS A 24 -2.25 -16.16 9.78
C HIS A 24 -1.34 -16.73 8.69
N SER A 25 -1.53 -16.32 7.43
CA SER A 25 -0.78 -16.88 6.30
C SER A 25 0.53 -16.15 5.99
N ARG A 26 0.75 -14.97 6.59
CA ARG A 26 1.91 -14.11 6.27
C ARG A 26 2.56 -13.57 7.54
N LEU A 27 1.87 -12.74 8.31
CA LEU A 27 2.49 -12.01 9.43
C LEU A 27 3.09 -12.96 10.46
N LEU A 28 2.38 -14.04 10.80
CA LEU A 28 2.90 -15.05 11.71
C LEU A 28 4.16 -15.74 11.16
N LEU A 29 4.23 -16.02 9.86
CA LEU A 29 5.41 -16.62 9.24
C LEU A 29 6.61 -15.67 9.27
N VAL A 30 6.40 -14.38 9.03
CA VAL A 30 7.46 -13.36 9.11
C VAL A 30 7.98 -13.25 10.55
N LEU A 31 7.08 -13.22 11.53
CA LEU A 31 7.47 -13.17 12.93
C LEU A 31 8.17 -14.46 13.37
N GLU A 32 7.72 -15.62 12.91
CA GLU A 32 8.35 -16.91 13.19
C GLU A 32 9.76 -16.97 12.59
N ASP A 33 9.93 -16.59 11.32
CA ASP A 33 11.23 -16.55 10.64
C ASP A 33 12.26 -15.68 11.38
N VAL A 34 11.83 -14.50 11.83
CA VAL A 34 12.66 -13.59 12.64
C VAL A 34 13.05 -14.21 13.97
N THR A 35 12.15 -14.95 14.62
CA THR A 35 12.44 -15.63 15.90
C THR A 35 13.35 -16.84 15.74
N VAL A 36 13.23 -17.58 14.64
CA VAL A 36 13.97 -18.83 14.37
C VAL A 36 15.37 -18.54 13.84
N SER A 37 15.55 -17.50 13.02
CA SER A 37 16.83 -17.21 12.36
C SER A 37 17.96 -16.81 13.31
N GLY A 38 17.70 -16.58 14.61
CA GLY A 38 18.71 -16.46 15.67
C GLY A 38 19.67 -15.26 15.57
N GLY A 39 19.76 -14.62 14.41
CA GLY A 39 20.43 -13.34 14.17
C GLY A 39 19.37 -12.25 14.15
N GLY A 40 19.27 -11.51 15.25
CA GLY A 40 18.31 -10.43 15.48
C GLY A 40 18.44 -9.28 14.48
N THR A 41 17.98 -9.50 13.25
CA THR A 41 17.72 -8.42 12.31
C THR A 41 16.49 -7.71 12.86
N PRO A 42 16.62 -6.46 13.34
CA PRO A 42 15.47 -5.71 13.80
C PRO A 42 14.51 -5.56 12.62
N ILE A 43 13.27 -5.99 12.80
CA ILE A 43 12.20 -5.71 11.85
C ILE A 43 11.60 -4.36 12.18
N ASP A 44 11.39 -3.54 11.16
CA ASP A 44 10.54 -2.37 11.31
C ASP A 44 9.08 -2.82 11.25
N LEU A 45 8.40 -2.75 12.38
CA LEU A 45 6.98 -3.12 12.46
C LEU A 45 6.10 -2.16 11.64
N GLN A 46 6.54 -0.91 11.44
CA GLN A 46 5.83 0.05 10.58
C GLN A 46 5.80 -0.45 9.14
N ASP A 47 6.94 -0.84 8.59
CA ASP A 47 7.04 -1.34 7.21
C ASP A 47 6.25 -2.64 7.03
N VAL A 48 6.32 -3.54 8.01
CA VAL A 48 5.55 -4.79 8.00
C VAL A 48 4.05 -4.53 8.02
N LEU A 49 3.58 -3.63 8.90
CA LEU A 49 2.15 -3.29 8.98
C LEU A 49 1.67 -2.49 7.77
N LEU A 50 2.54 -1.67 7.18
CA LEU A 50 2.26 -0.95 5.94
C LEU A 50 2.01 -1.93 4.79
N LEU A 51 2.89 -2.91 4.59
CA LEU A 51 2.74 -3.95 3.58
C LEU A 51 1.51 -4.84 3.83
N LEU A 52 1.23 -5.18 5.09
CA LEU A 52 0.01 -5.91 5.46
C LEU A 52 -1.26 -5.13 5.10
N THR A 53 -1.27 -3.82 5.38
CA THR A 53 -2.40 -2.93 5.07
C THR A 53 -2.59 -2.81 3.57
N PHE A 54 -1.49 -2.69 2.82
CA PHE A 54 -1.50 -2.65 1.37
C PHE A 54 -2.07 -3.93 0.75
N ASP A 55 -1.61 -5.11 1.21
CA ASP A 55 -2.15 -6.40 0.79
C ASP A 55 -3.65 -6.50 1.09
N ASN A 56 -4.09 -6.01 2.26
CA ASN A 56 -5.50 -6.00 2.64
C ASN A 56 -6.34 -5.10 1.73
N VAL A 57 -5.88 -3.88 1.45
CA VAL A 57 -6.56 -2.95 0.55
C VAL A 57 -6.62 -3.53 -0.86
N CYS A 58 -5.53 -4.10 -1.37
CA CYS A 58 -5.50 -4.72 -2.70
C CYS A 58 -6.44 -5.93 -2.79
N MET A 59 -6.51 -6.74 -1.74
CA MET A 59 -7.44 -7.86 -1.67
C MET A 59 -8.90 -7.38 -1.69
N ILE A 60 -9.22 -6.30 -0.98
CA ILE A 60 -10.58 -5.74 -0.94
C ILE A 60 -10.94 -5.04 -2.26
N ALA A 61 -10.02 -4.26 -2.82
CA ALA A 61 -10.28 -3.43 -4.00
C ALA A 61 -10.20 -4.21 -5.32
N PHE A 62 -9.26 -5.15 -5.43
CA PHE A 62 -8.96 -5.86 -6.68
C PHE A 62 -9.24 -7.37 -6.59
N GLY A 63 -9.49 -7.93 -5.40
CA GLY A 63 -9.65 -9.36 -5.21
C GLY A 63 -8.36 -10.17 -5.36
N ILE A 64 -7.20 -9.51 -5.37
CA ILE A 64 -5.89 -10.12 -5.62
C ILE A 64 -5.06 -10.12 -4.33
N ASP A 65 -4.46 -11.26 -4.00
CA ASP A 65 -3.43 -11.38 -2.95
C ASP A 65 -2.05 -11.17 -3.62
N LEU A 66 -1.39 -10.06 -3.31
CA LEU A 66 -0.07 -9.74 -3.88
C LEU A 66 1.06 -10.43 -3.11
N GLY A 67 0.80 -10.93 -1.88
CA GLY A 67 1.78 -11.64 -1.07
C GLY A 67 3.01 -10.80 -0.71
N CYS A 68 2.85 -9.48 -0.59
CA CYS A 68 3.95 -8.52 -0.44
C CYS A 68 4.81 -8.78 0.81
N LEU A 69 4.21 -9.39 1.84
CA LEU A 69 4.87 -9.67 3.11
C LEU A 69 5.92 -10.82 3.05
N HIS A 70 5.93 -11.64 2.00
CA HIS A 70 6.85 -12.80 1.90
C HIS A 70 8.17 -12.48 1.16
N LEU A 71 8.26 -11.35 0.45
CA LEU A 71 9.34 -11.16 -0.52
C LEU A 71 10.63 -10.56 0.03
N GLY A 72 10.65 -10.06 1.27
CA GLY A 72 11.84 -9.39 1.80
C GLY A 72 12.15 -8.09 1.04
N LEU A 73 11.73 -6.97 1.61
CA LEU A 73 12.11 -5.59 1.24
C LEU A 73 11.66 -5.11 -0.16
N LEU A 74 10.48 -4.51 -0.20
CA LEU A 74 10.27 -3.16 -0.76
C LEU A 74 10.67 -2.87 -2.22
N GLU A 75 10.75 -3.85 -3.12
CA GLU A 75 10.69 -3.58 -4.57
C GLU A 75 9.60 -4.41 -5.23
N ILE A 76 8.35 -4.05 -4.95
CA ILE A 76 7.25 -4.44 -5.81
C ILE A 76 7.00 -3.26 -6.73
N PRO A 77 7.16 -3.39 -8.06
CA PRO A 77 6.96 -2.30 -9.00
C PRO A 77 5.63 -1.57 -8.80
N PHE A 78 4.61 -2.28 -8.30
CA PHE A 78 3.31 -1.71 -7.97
C PHE A 78 3.32 -0.83 -6.72
N ALA A 79 4.01 -1.20 -5.63
CA ALA A 79 4.10 -0.35 -4.44
C ALA A 79 4.82 0.96 -4.77
N LYS A 80 5.93 0.88 -5.51
CA LYS A 80 6.65 2.05 -6.01
C LYS A 80 5.80 2.91 -6.94
N ALA A 81 5.15 2.30 -7.93
CA ALA A 81 4.25 3.04 -8.83
C ALA A 81 3.05 3.67 -8.10
N PHE A 82 2.53 3.01 -7.06
CA PHE A 82 1.47 3.56 -6.23
C PHE A 82 1.96 4.75 -5.39
N GLU A 83 3.16 4.66 -4.83
CA GLU A 83 3.79 5.75 -4.09
C GLU A 83 4.08 6.95 -5.01
N ASP A 84 4.69 6.72 -6.18
CA ASP A 84 4.92 7.74 -7.21
C ASP A 84 3.60 8.41 -7.63
N ALA A 85 2.55 7.62 -7.87
CA ALA A 85 1.23 8.14 -8.21
C ALA A 85 0.60 8.93 -7.07
N THR A 86 0.81 8.51 -5.81
CA THR A 86 0.33 9.20 -4.62
C THR A 86 1.03 10.55 -4.46
N GLU A 87 2.35 10.59 -4.60
CA GLU A 87 3.15 11.82 -4.58
C GLU A 87 2.72 12.77 -5.69
N ALA A 88 2.60 12.28 -6.93
CA ALA A 88 2.12 13.07 -8.05
C ALA A 88 0.71 13.64 -7.80
N THR A 89 -0.18 12.85 -7.20
CA THR A 89 -1.53 13.28 -6.84
C THR A 89 -1.50 14.39 -5.78
N ILE A 90 -0.65 14.26 -4.77
CA ILE A 90 -0.46 15.29 -3.74
C ILE A 90 0.04 16.58 -4.38
N ILE A 91 1.05 16.50 -5.24
CA ILE A 91 1.59 17.65 -5.99
C ILE A 91 0.48 18.32 -6.81
N CYS A 92 -0.33 17.53 -7.52
CA CYS A 92 -1.47 18.05 -8.27
C CYS A 92 -2.50 18.76 -7.38
N PHE A 93 -2.76 18.21 -6.19
CA PHE A 93 -3.73 18.76 -5.25
C PHE A 93 -3.28 20.08 -4.62
N ILE A 94 -2.00 20.20 -4.27
CA ILE A 94 -1.46 21.41 -3.62
C ILE A 94 -1.06 22.50 -4.61
N THR A 95 -0.83 22.15 -5.89
CA THR A 95 -0.37 23.11 -6.90
C THR A 95 -1.53 23.97 -7.41
N PRO A 96 -1.47 25.30 -7.23
CA PRO A 96 -2.49 26.21 -7.74
C PRO A 96 -2.66 26.11 -9.27
N THR A 97 -3.89 26.26 -9.74
CA THR A 97 -4.24 26.16 -11.17
C THR A 97 -3.46 27.11 -12.07
N ALA A 98 -3.03 28.28 -11.56
CA ALA A 98 -2.18 29.21 -12.30
C ALA A 98 -0.78 28.65 -12.57
N ILE A 99 -0.18 27.96 -11.59
CA ILE A 99 1.14 27.33 -11.73
C ILE A 99 1.05 26.11 -12.64
N TRP A 100 -0.02 25.32 -12.52
CA TRP A 100 -0.30 24.21 -13.44
C TRP A 100 -0.43 24.66 -14.90
N ARG A 101 -1.09 25.81 -15.12
CA ARG A 101 -1.20 26.42 -16.46
C ARG A 101 0.14 26.95 -16.98
N ALA A 102 0.97 27.54 -16.12
CA ALA A 102 2.29 28.02 -16.49
C ALA A 102 3.24 26.87 -16.83
N LEU A 103 3.26 25.79 -16.04
CA LEU A 103 4.02 24.57 -16.31
C LEU A 103 3.62 23.93 -17.65
N ARG A 104 2.31 23.84 -17.92
CA ARG A 104 1.78 23.34 -19.19
C ARG A 104 2.08 24.26 -20.39
N TYR A 105 2.23 25.57 -20.15
CA TYR A 105 2.59 26.54 -21.18
C TYR A 105 4.09 26.54 -21.50
N PHE A 106 4.93 26.21 -20.52
CA PHE A 106 6.39 26.13 -20.70
C PHE A 106 6.88 24.78 -21.26
N ASP A 107 5.99 23.81 -21.49
CA ASP A 107 6.31 22.47 -22.00
C ASP A 107 7.47 21.80 -21.23
N LEU A 108 7.62 22.12 -19.94
CA LEU A 108 8.63 21.52 -19.06
C LEU A 108 8.24 20.10 -18.59
N SER A 109 7.28 19.48 -19.27
CA SER A 109 7.06 18.03 -19.23
C SER A 109 8.11 17.34 -20.09
N SER A 110 9.39 17.60 -19.84
CA SER A 110 10.45 16.74 -20.31
C SER A 110 10.49 15.55 -19.37
N GLU A 111 9.75 14.50 -19.71
CA GLU A 111 10.16 13.15 -19.32
C GLU A 111 11.58 12.95 -19.87
N SER A 112 12.55 12.80 -18.99
CA SER A 112 13.91 12.33 -19.28
C SER A 112 14.43 11.60 -18.06
#